data_AF-A0A3M1RS73-F1
#
_entry.id   AF-A0A3M1RS73-F1
#
_cell.length_a   1.000
_cell.length_b   1.000
_cell.length_c   1.000
_cell.angle_alpha   90.00
_cell.angle_beta   90.00
_cell.angle_gamma   90.00
#
_symmetry.space_group_name_H-M   'P 1'
#
loop_
_entity.id
_entity.type
_entity.pdbx_description
1 polymer ?
#
loop_
_entity_poly.entity_id
_entity_poly.type
_entity_poly.pdbx_seq_one_letter_code
_entity_poly.pdbx_strand_id
1 'polypeptide(L)'
;MVDYSKRINYSIDNIERSIVADSEVGNMYSPTQKKKLYKEKQKLLNNFTELKKIIDIKHIHQYPIEGVRNFARIAAIPPEIVISDDRIKDMCQNQLWTSFVSQKTNKRIKRFTRCPGLETRSSCPYFTPPARKVRQLLNKADIFVVLQSKLFNEFGFVQWQFKTINRLREEIESILGKKSIIQQFGAGPCQACYPHHCLEHGKCRMPERQTPALEAMGIPVGQLCRDTAYLTGNKAWEIKWIKHFGLPNMTPKKWKVVFGLAVKLKNNKRIH
;
A
#
# COMPACT_ATOMS: atom_id res chain seq x y z
N MET A 1 20.09 37.36 -8.62
CA MET A 1 19.97 36.15 -7.77
C MET A 1 19.20 35.09 -8.53
N VAL A 2 19.77 33.91 -8.72
CA VAL A 2 19.03 32.78 -9.31
C VAL A 2 17.99 32.33 -8.29
N ASP A 3 16.71 32.40 -8.65
CA ASP A 3 15.61 31.92 -7.81
C ASP A 3 15.61 30.39 -7.77
N TYR A 4 16.33 29.84 -6.80
CA TYR A 4 16.44 28.41 -6.58
C TYR A 4 15.11 27.77 -6.16
N SER A 5 14.10 28.54 -5.73
CA SER A 5 12.77 28.01 -5.40
C SER A 5 12.06 27.40 -6.63
N LYS A 6 12.47 27.80 -7.85
CA LYS A 6 12.01 27.20 -9.11
C LYS A 6 12.80 25.97 -9.55
N ARG A 7 13.99 25.72 -8.97
CA ARG A 7 14.91 24.63 -9.39
C ARG A 7 14.82 23.39 -8.52
N ILE A 8 14.37 23.48 -7.27
CA ILE A 8 14.28 22.32 -6.39
C ILE A 8 12.89 21.70 -6.49
N ASN A 9 12.71 20.81 -7.46
CA ASN A 9 11.54 19.94 -7.53
C ASN A 9 11.71 18.79 -6.51
N TYR A 10 11.36 19.04 -5.24
CA TYR A 10 11.16 17.98 -4.25
C TYR A 10 9.94 17.13 -4.65
N SER A 11 10.12 16.32 -5.68
CA SER A 11 9.13 15.34 -6.12
C SER A 11 9.39 14.04 -5.38
N ILE A 12 8.46 13.65 -4.51
CA ILE A 12 8.46 12.33 -3.87
C ILE A 12 8.59 11.23 -4.94
N ASP A 13 7.98 11.42 -6.12
CA ASP A 13 8.11 10.49 -7.25
C ASP A 13 9.56 10.36 -7.74
N ASN A 14 10.34 11.45 -7.75
CA ASN A 14 11.73 11.39 -8.20
C ASN A 14 12.60 10.63 -7.18
N ILE A 15 12.42 10.93 -5.88
CA ILE A 15 13.14 10.24 -4.81
C ILE A 15 12.80 8.73 -4.84
N GLU A 16 11.50 8.40 -4.93
CA GLU A 16 11.03 7.02 -5.04
C GLU A 16 11.65 6.33 -6.26
N ARG A 17 11.67 6.98 -7.43
CA ARG A 17 12.27 6.43 -8.66
C ARG A 17 13.78 6.20 -8.52
N SER A 18 14.51 7.12 -7.90
CA SER A 18 15.94 6.94 -7.64
C SER A 18 16.19 5.73 -6.73
N ILE A 19 15.44 5.63 -5.62
CA ILE A 19 15.54 4.48 -4.72
C ILE A 19 15.23 3.17 -5.45
N VAL A 20 14.16 3.15 -6.26
CA VAL A 20 13.76 1.99 -7.07
C VAL A 20 14.86 1.60 -8.06
N ALA A 21 15.43 2.58 -8.78
CA ALA A 21 16.50 2.36 -9.75
C ALA A 21 17.79 1.85 -9.11
N ASP A 22 18.02 2.14 -7.83
CA ASP A 22 19.17 1.64 -7.08
C ASP A 22 18.88 0.31 -6.36
N SER A 23 17.61 -0.11 -6.27
CA SER A 23 17.22 -1.30 -5.53
C SER A 23 17.54 -2.58 -6.31
N GLU A 24 18.00 -3.62 -5.61
CA GLU A 24 18.33 -4.93 -6.20
C GLU A 24 17.14 -5.48 -7.01
N VAL A 25 15.94 -5.51 -6.42
CA VAL A 25 14.73 -6.01 -7.08
C VAL A 25 14.30 -5.12 -8.26
N GLY A 26 14.50 -3.80 -8.16
CA GLY A 26 14.17 -2.86 -9.23
C GLY A 26 14.93 -3.13 -10.52
N ASN A 27 16.18 -3.58 -10.41
CA ASN A 27 17.04 -3.92 -11.54
C ASN A 27 17.02 -5.41 -11.93
N MET A 28 16.48 -6.28 -11.06
CA MET A 28 16.51 -7.73 -11.26
C MET A 28 15.68 -8.23 -12.45
N TYR A 29 14.56 -7.56 -12.76
CA TYR A 29 13.61 -8.03 -13.77
C TYR A 29 13.37 -7.00 -14.88
N SER A 30 13.76 -7.37 -16.10
CA SER A 30 13.36 -6.66 -17.31
C SER A 30 11.83 -6.63 -17.48
N PRO A 31 11.28 -5.68 -18.25
CA PRO A 31 9.83 -5.63 -18.52
C PRO A 31 9.27 -6.95 -19.09
N THR A 32 10.03 -7.63 -19.95
CA THR A 32 9.65 -8.93 -20.53
C THR A 32 9.61 -10.03 -19.47
N GLN A 33 10.60 -10.09 -18.56
CA GLN A 33 10.60 -11.04 -17.44
C GLN A 33 9.42 -10.78 -16.49
N LYS A 34 9.11 -9.50 -16.17
CA LYS A 34 7.93 -9.14 -15.36
C LYS A 34 6.64 -9.67 -15.98
N LYS A 35 6.44 -9.50 -17.30
CA LYS A 35 5.29 -10.05 -18.02
C LYS A 35 5.25 -11.58 -18.00
N LYS A 36 6.40 -12.25 -18.15
CA LYS A 36 6.50 -13.71 -18.07
C LYS A 36 6.06 -14.22 -16.69
N LEU A 37 6.65 -13.68 -15.62
CA LEU A 37 6.27 -13.99 -14.23
C LEU A 37 4.79 -13.74 -13.99
N TYR A 38 4.26 -12.60 -14.45
CA TYR A 38 2.84 -12.31 -14.31
C TYR A 38 1.95 -13.37 -14.98
N LYS A 39 2.25 -13.78 -16.22
CA LYS A 39 1.52 -14.86 -16.89
C LYS A 39 1.61 -16.19 -16.13
N GLU A 40 2.78 -16.52 -15.58
CA GLU A 40 2.96 -17.73 -14.76
C GLU A 40 2.11 -17.69 -13.49
N LYS A 41 2.09 -16.56 -12.77
CA LYS A 41 1.23 -16.39 -11.59
C LYS A 41 -0.25 -16.39 -11.93
N GLN A 42 -0.65 -15.84 -13.08
CA GLN A 42 -2.03 -15.91 -13.56
C GLN A 42 -2.44 -17.36 -13.88
N LYS A 43 -1.55 -18.15 -14.52
CA LYS A 43 -1.79 -19.59 -14.74
C LYS A 43 -1.94 -20.34 -13.42
N LEU A 44 -1.08 -20.06 -12.44
CA LEU A 44 -1.18 -20.66 -11.11
C LEU A 44 -2.52 -20.30 -10.43
N LEU A 45 -2.91 -19.03 -10.47
CA LEU A 45 -4.16 -18.53 -9.89
C LEU A 45 -5.40 -19.12 -10.59
N ASN A 46 -5.32 -19.47 -11.88
CA ASN A 46 -6.42 -20.12 -12.60
C ASN A 46 -6.80 -21.49 -12.02
N ASN A 47 -5.91 -22.13 -11.25
CA ASN A 47 -6.23 -23.37 -10.54
C ASN A 47 -7.08 -23.14 -9.27
N PHE A 48 -7.35 -21.87 -8.90
CA PHE A 48 -8.08 -21.47 -7.70
C PHE A 48 -9.31 -20.63 -8.08
N THR A 49 -10.29 -21.23 -8.74
CA THR A 49 -11.48 -20.54 -9.25
C THR A 49 -12.23 -19.76 -8.18
N GLU A 50 -12.45 -20.33 -6.99
CA GLU A 50 -13.12 -19.64 -5.89
C GLU A 50 -12.32 -18.43 -5.39
N LEU A 51 -11.00 -18.56 -5.31
CA LEU A 51 -10.13 -17.44 -4.94
C LEU A 51 -10.23 -16.30 -5.97
N LYS A 52 -10.29 -16.61 -7.26
CA LYS A 52 -10.48 -15.61 -8.32
C LYS A 52 -11.82 -14.87 -8.19
N LYS A 53 -12.88 -15.56 -7.77
CA LYS A 53 -14.19 -14.94 -7.55
C LYS A 53 -14.12 -13.88 -6.44
N ILE A 54 -13.42 -14.17 -5.34
CA ILE A 54 -13.33 -13.22 -4.22
C ILE A 54 -12.29 -12.10 -4.45
N ILE A 55 -11.24 -12.36 -5.24
CA ILE A 55 -10.28 -11.36 -5.72
C ILE A 55 -10.84 -10.68 -6.99
N ASP A 56 -12.09 -10.20 -6.90
CA ASP A 56 -12.76 -9.44 -7.94
C ASP A 56 -13.40 -8.20 -7.33
N ILE A 57 -13.34 -7.07 -8.05
CA ILE A 57 -13.82 -5.81 -7.50
C ILE A 57 -15.35 -5.82 -7.29
N LYS A 58 -16.11 -6.55 -8.11
CA LYS A 58 -17.56 -6.69 -7.97
C LYS A 58 -17.90 -7.48 -6.70
N HIS A 59 -17.13 -8.51 -6.38
CA HIS A 59 -17.28 -9.25 -5.12
C HIS A 59 -17.02 -8.35 -3.91
N ILE A 60 -15.92 -7.59 -3.91
CA ILE A 60 -15.61 -6.64 -2.83
C ILE A 60 -16.75 -5.62 -2.64
N HIS A 61 -17.39 -5.17 -3.72
CA HIS A 61 -18.51 -4.21 -3.66
C HIS A 61 -19.80 -4.78 -3.05
N GLN A 62 -19.89 -6.09 -2.85
CA GLN A 62 -21.02 -6.75 -2.19
C GLN A 62 -20.89 -6.76 -0.66
N TYR A 63 -19.72 -6.42 -0.11
CA TYR A 63 -19.55 -6.39 1.34
C TYR A 63 -20.51 -5.37 1.98
N PRO A 64 -21.16 -5.71 3.11
CA PRO A 64 -22.04 -4.80 3.84
C PRO A 64 -21.21 -3.80 4.67
N ILE A 65 -20.31 -3.07 4.01
CA ILE A 65 -19.39 -2.11 4.61
C ILE A 65 -19.59 -0.77 3.90
N GLU A 66 -20.06 0.22 4.64
CA GLU A 66 -20.24 1.59 4.14
C GLU A 66 -18.95 2.11 3.50
N GLY A 67 -19.01 2.64 2.29
CA GLY A 67 -17.83 3.18 1.59
C GLY A 67 -16.98 2.16 0.84
N VAL A 68 -17.29 0.85 0.89
CA VAL A 68 -16.53 -0.20 0.16
C VAL A 68 -16.47 0.04 -1.35
N ARG A 69 -17.51 0.67 -1.93
CA ARG A 69 -17.59 1.06 -3.35
C ARG A 69 -16.56 2.12 -3.77
N ASN A 70 -15.78 2.64 -2.83
CA ASN A 70 -14.62 3.48 -3.12
C ASN A 70 -13.39 2.68 -3.53
N PHE A 71 -13.32 1.37 -3.25
CA PHE A 71 -12.37 0.51 -3.96
C PHE A 71 -12.72 0.49 -5.44
N ALA A 72 -11.73 0.66 -6.31
CA ALA A 72 -11.93 0.74 -7.75
C ALA A 72 -11.30 -0.43 -8.49
N ARG A 73 -10.25 -1.02 -7.93
CA ARG A 73 -9.41 -2.00 -8.63
C ARG A 73 -8.85 -3.01 -7.64
N ILE A 74 -8.68 -4.23 -8.14
CA ILE A 74 -7.96 -5.31 -7.48
C ILE A 74 -7.17 -6.07 -8.54
N ALA A 75 -5.97 -6.55 -8.20
CA ALA A 75 -5.16 -7.39 -9.08
C ALA A 75 -4.25 -8.30 -8.24
N ALA A 76 -3.87 -9.46 -8.80
CA ALA A 76 -2.85 -10.33 -8.24
C ALA A 76 -1.58 -10.25 -9.09
N ILE A 77 -0.48 -9.77 -8.53
CA ILE A 77 0.81 -9.61 -9.20
C ILE A 77 1.87 -10.56 -8.60
N PRO A 78 3.02 -10.78 -9.27
CA PRO A 78 4.09 -11.59 -8.70
C PRO A 78 4.72 -10.89 -7.48
N PRO A 79 4.83 -11.56 -6.32
CA PRO A 79 5.49 -10.97 -5.15
C PRO A 79 6.99 -10.74 -5.38
N GLU A 80 7.61 -11.44 -6.34
CA GLU A 80 9.02 -11.32 -6.70
C GLU A 80 9.38 -9.91 -7.17
N ILE A 81 8.46 -9.23 -7.86
CA ILE A 81 8.72 -7.90 -8.43
C ILE A 81 8.37 -6.76 -7.46
N VAL A 82 7.78 -7.07 -6.30
CA VAL A 82 7.42 -6.07 -5.30
C VAL A 82 8.68 -5.61 -4.58
N ILE A 83 9.07 -4.36 -4.76
CA ILE A 83 10.26 -3.79 -4.13
C ILE A 83 10.01 -3.56 -2.64
N SER A 84 11.02 -3.84 -1.81
CA SER A 84 11.08 -3.42 -0.41
C SER A 84 12.47 -2.85 -0.13
N ASP A 85 12.56 -1.60 0.31
CA ASP A 85 13.82 -0.88 0.55
C ASP A 85 13.69 0.00 1.81
N ASP A 86 14.70 -0.01 2.69
CA ASP A 86 14.66 0.74 3.95
C ASP A 86 14.65 2.26 3.71
N ARG A 87 15.22 2.74 2.58
CA ARG A 87 15.17 4.16 2.21
C ARG A 87 13.74 4.66 1.96
N ILE A 88 12.83 3.77 1.54
CA ILE A 88 11.40 4.10 1.44
C ILE A 88 10.77 4.26 2.83
N LYS A 89 11.20 3.45 3.80
CA LYS A 89 10.77 3.62 5.20
C LYS A 89 11.28 4.93 5.77
N ASP A 90 12.53 5.29 5.48
CA ASP A 90 13.11 6.56 5.91
C ASP A 90 12.39 7.74 5.28
N MET A 91 12.03 7.64 3.99
CA MET A 91 11.17 8.63 3.34
C MET A 91 9.81 8.78 4.06
N CYS A 92 9.23 7.69 4.56
CA CYS A 92 7.99 7.73 5.35
C CYS A 92 8.18 8.42 6.73
N GLN A 93 9.41 8.42 7.27
CA GLN A 93 9.79 9.11 8.52
C GLN A 93 10.05 10.61 8.30
N ASN A 94 10.36 11.00 7.07
CA ASN A 94 10.76 12.38 6.76
C ASN A 94 9.62 13.38 6.90
N GLN A 95 10.01 14.65 7.05
CA GLN A 95 9.09 15.76 7.10
C GLN A 95 8.38 15.92 5.74
N LEU A 96 7.08 16.18 5.80
CA LEU A 96 6.20 16.39 4.67
C LEU A 96 5.52 17.75 4.84
N TRP A 97 5.21 18.44 3.75
CA TRP A 97 4.30 19.58 3.79
C TRP A 97 2.89 19.12 4.15
N THR A 98 2.50 19.37 5.39
CA THR A 98 1.13 19.16 5.86
C THR A 98 0.30 20.41 5.58
N SER A 99 -0.98 20.21 5.28
CA SER A 99 -1.97 21.27 5.11
C SER A 99 -3.18 20.92 5.95
N PHE A 100 -3.49 21.76 6.94
CA PHE A 100 -4.63 21.56 7.83
C PHE A 100 -5.35 22.88 8.07
N VAL A 101 -6.63 22.83 8.42
CA VAL A 101 -7.37 24.02 8.83
C VAL A 101 -7.12 24.22 10.32
N SER A 102 -6.54 25.35 10.68
CA SER A 102 -6.34 25.73 12.07
C SER A 102 -7.69 25.93 12.74
N GLN A 103 -7.95 25.23 13.84
CA GLN A 103 -9.18 25.41 14.62
C GLN A 103 -9.26 26.83 15.22
N LYS A 104 -8.12 27.44 15.55
CA LYS A 104 -8.07 28.78 16.15
C LYS A 104 -8.35 29.90 15.16
N THR A 105 -7.90 29.75 13.91
CA THR A 105 -7.94 30.84 12.91
C THR A 105 -8.88 30.55 11.74
N ASN A 106 -9.42 29.34 11.65
CA ASN A 106 -10.15 28.79 10.51
C ASN A 106 -9.41 28.96 9.15
N LYS A 107 -8.10 29.20 9.19
CA LYS A 107 -7.25 29.35 8.01
C LYS A 107 -6.52 28.05 7.72
N ARG A 108 -6.34 27.75 6.45
CA ARG A 108 -5.49 26.65 6.01
C ARG A 108 -4.02 27.01 6.27
N ILE A 109 -3.38 26.30 7.19
CA ILE A 109 -1.95 26.42 7.49
C ILE A 109 -1.20 25.35 6.71
N LYS A 110 -0.11 25.75 6.04
CA LYS A 110 0.86 24.84 5.42
C LYS A 110 2.14 24.83 6.26
N ARG A 111 2.60 23.67 6.71
CA ARG A 111 3.87 23.55 7.46
C ARG A 111 4.62 22.29 7.08
N PHE A 112 5.93 22.40 6.97
CA PHE A 112 6.83 21.26 6.85
C PHE A 112 6.97 20.61 8.23
N THR A 113 6.43 19.40 8.38
CA THR A 113 6.41 18.67 9.66
C THR A 113 6.36 17.15 9.40
N ARG A 114 6.75 16.35 10.38
CA ARG A 114 6.60 14.89 10.31
C ARG A 114 5.12 14.51 10.31
N CYS A 115 4.82 13.31 9.81
CA CYS A 115 3.49 12.72 9.99
C CYS A 115 3.13 12.72 11.49
N PRO A 116 1.96 13.25 11.91
CA PRO A 116 1.61 13.34 13.32
C PRO A 116 1.44 11.95 13.99
N GLY A 117 1.31 10.89 13.21
CA GLY A 117 1.28 9.51 13.71
C GLY A 117 2.64 8.83 13.83
N LEU A 118 3.73 9.47 13.37
CA LEU A 118 5.08 8.89 13.42
C LEU A 118 5.50 8.66 14.88
N GLU A 119 6.13 7.52 15.17
CA GLU A 119 6.58 7.09 16.51
C GLU A 119 5.46 6.81 17.54
N THR A 120 4.23 7.26 17.27
CA THR A 120 3.08 7.05 18.16
C THR A 120 2.21 5.85 17.76
N ARG A 121 2.27 5.39 16.50
CA ARG A 121 1.44 4.29 16.00
C ARG A 121 2.26 3.06 15.68
N SER A 122 1.84 1.89 16.17
CA SER A 122 2.50 0.59 15.91
C SER A 122 2.63 0.22 14.42
N SER A 123 1.90 0.88 13.52
CA SER A 123 1.99 0.70 12.06
C SER A 123 3.04 1.59 11.37
N CYS A 124 3.73 2.45 12.13
CA CYS A 124 4.74 3.36 11.62
C CYS A 124 6.10 2.66 11.41
N PRO A 125 6.97 3.23 10.56
CA PRO A 125 8.22 2.60 10.13
C PRO A 125 9.14 2.10 11.26
N TYR A 126 9.11 2.74 12.44
CA TYR A 126 9.88 2.31 13.62
C TYR A 126 9.45 0.96 14.19
N PHE A 127 8.18 0.60 14.04
CA PHE A 127 7.59 -0.62 14.61
C PHE A 127 7.37 -1.69 13.55
N THR A 128 7.70 -1.42 12.29
CA THR A 128 7.64 -2.38 11.20
C THR A 128 9.01 -3.04 10.98
N PRO A 129 9.03 -4.29 10.51
CA PRO A 129 10.27 -4.99 10.20
C PRO A 129 11.12 -4.24 9.15
N PRO A 130 12.46 -4.42 9.15
CA PRO A 130 13.33 -3.87 8.10
C PRO A 130 13.01 -4.48 6.73
N ALA A 131 13.35 -3.79 5.65
CA ALA A 131 13.05 -4.18 4.27
C ALA A 131 13.52 -5.60 3.94
N ARG A 132 14.70 -6.01 4.40
CA ARG A 132 15.18 -7.40 4.25
C ARG A 132 14.20 -8.43 4.80
N LYS A 133 13.58 -8.16 5.94
CA LYS A 133 12.59 -9.05 6.56
C LYS A 133 11.26 -9.01 5.81
N VAL A 134 10.86 -7.85 5.28
CA VAL A 134 9.71 -7.73 4.38
C VAL A 134 9.91 -8.54 3.11
N ARG A 135 11.10 -8.50 2.50
CA ARG A 135 11.47 -9.34 1.36
C ARG A 135 11.36 -10.82 1.66
N GLN A 136 11.81 -11.27 2.83
CA GLN A 136 11.63 -12.66 3.28
C GLN A 136 10.15 -13.06 3.43
N LEU A 137 9.28 -12.15 3.87
CA LEU A 137 7.84 -12.40 3.93
C LEU A 137 7.25 -12.51 2.51
N LEU A 138 7.60 -11.58 1.62
CA LEU A 138 7.13 -11.61 0.24
C LEU A 138 7.61 -12.87 -0.50
N ASN A 139 8.82 -13.37 -0.24
CA ASN A 139 9.35 -14.61 -0.84
C ASN A 139 8.59 -15.87 -0.42
N LYS A 140 7.81 -15.82 0.67
CA LYS A 140 6.95 -16.93 1.08
C LYS A 140 5.60 -16.92 0.38
N ALA A 141 5.21 -15.81 -0.24
CA ALA A 141 3.94 -15.70 -0.95
C ALA A 141 4.08 -16.24 -2.38
N ASP A 142 2.98 -16.74 -2.93
CA ASP A 142 2.91 -17.15 -4.33
C ASP A 142 2.33 -16.03 -5.21
N ILE A 143 1.42 -15.22 -4.65
CA ILE A 143 0.84 -14.04 -5.28
C ILE A 143 0.81 -12.85 -4.30
N PHE A 144 0.81 -11.64 -4.84
CA PHE A 144 0.59 -10.41 -4.09
C PHE A 144 -0.68 -9.72 -4.60
N VAL A 145 -1.72 -9.67 -3.77
CA VAL A 145 -3.00 -9.04 -4.12
C VAL A 145 -2.94 -7.56 -3.79
N VAL A 146 -3.15 -6.71 -4.77
CA VAL A 146 -3.16 -5.24 -4.64
C VAL A 146 -4.60 -4.76 -4.75
N LEU A 147 -5.03 -3.90 -3.82
CA LEU A 147 -6.31 -3.19 -3.91
C LEU A 147 -6.04 -1.69 -4.00
N GLN A 148 -6.81 -0.99 -4.82
CA GLN A 148 -6.69 0.45 -4.98
C GLN A 148 -8.04 1.15 -5.02
N SER A 149 -8.14 2.30 -4.37
CA SER A 149 -9.34 3.13 -4.40
C SER A 149 -9.52 3.97 -5.66
N LYS A 150 -10.69 4.59 -5.76
CA LYS A 150 -10.93 5.81 -6.55
C LYS A 150 -10.07 6.97 -6.04
N LEU A 151 -10.01 8.03 -6.83
CA LEU A 151 -9.34 9.27 -6.42
C LEU A 151 -10.16 9.94 -5.31
N PHE A 152 -9.49 10.28 -4.21
CA PHE A 152 -10.06 11.10 -3.15
C PHE A 152 -9.60 12.56 -3.29
N ASN A 153 -10.49 13.47 -2.93
CA ASN A 153 -10.21 14.91 -2.86
C ASN A 153 -10.06 15.42 -1.42
N GLU A 154 -10.44 14.63 -0.41
CA GLU A 154 -10.41 15.01 1.01
C GLU A 154 -9.78 13.93 1.90
N PHE A 155 -9.05 14.40 2.92
CA PHE A 155 -8.30 13.58 3.87
C PHE A 155 -9.20 13.06 4.97
N GLY A 156 -9.75 11.87 4.73
CA GLY A 156 -10.42 11.08 5.75
C GLY A 156 -9.78 9.70 5.83
N PHE A 157 -9.20 9.36 6.99
CA PHE A 157 -8.96 7.96 7.32
C PHE A 157 -10.30 7.36 7.72
N VAL A 158 -10.70 6.32 7.01
CA VAL A 158 -12.06 5.81 7.06
C VAL A 158 -12.02 4.32 7.39
N GLN A 159 -12.68 3.93 8.48
CA GLN A 159 -12.68 2.56 9.01
C GLN A 159 -13.00 1.50 7.96
N TRP A 160 -13.81 1.83 6.95
CA TRP A 160 -14.22 0.87 5.93
C TRP A 160 -13.03 0.25 5.19
N GLN A 161 -11.95 1.01 4.97
CA GLN A 161 -10.76 0.49 4.32
C GLN A 161 -10.16 -0.69 5.11
N PHE A 162 -10.05 -0.52 6.43
CA PHE A 162 -9.55 -1.54 7.34
C PHE A 162 -10.51 -2.73 7.46
N LYS A 163 -11.82 -2.48 7.56
CA LYS A 163 -12.83 -3.54 7.61
C LYS A 163 -12.83 -4.38 6.34
N THR A 164 -12.76 -3.74 5.17
CA THR A 164 -12.73 -4.42 3.87
C THR A 164 -11.49 -5.31 3.71
N ILE A 165 -10.30 -4.83 4.05
CA ILE A 165 -9.09 -5.63 3.87
C ILE A 165 -9.05 -6.84 4.82
N ASN A 166 -9.51 -6.69 6.06
CA ASN A 166 -9.59 -7.81 7.00
C ASN A 166 -10.68 -8.82 6.61
N ARG A 167 -11.82 -8.34 6.07
CA ARG A 167 -12.86 -9.22 5.52
C ARG A 167 -12.34 -10.04 4.35
N LEU A 168 -11.64 -9.40 3.40
CA LEU A 168 -11.01 -10.11 2.28
C LEU A 168 -9.96 -11.12 2.77
N ARG A 169 -9.14 -10.75 3.75
CA ARG A 169 -8.17 -11.67 4.39
C ARG A 169 -8.88 -12.92 4.91
N GLU A 170 -9.96 -12.76 5.68
CA GLU A 170 -10.71 -13.87 6.27
C GLU A 170 -11.35 -14.78 5.20
N GLU A 171 -11.87 -14.22 4.11
CA GLU A 171 -12.41 -15.00 2.98
C GLU A 171 -11.30 -15.74 2.20
N ILE A 172 -10.11 -15.14 2.04
CA ILE A 172 -8.98 -15.85 1.44
C ILE A 172 -8.52 -17.01 2.34
N GLU A 173 -8.48 -16.81 3.66
CA GLU A 173 -8.11 -17.86 4.61
C GLU A 173 -9.18 -18.95 4.73
N SER A 174 -10.46 -18.66 4.51
CA SER A 174 -11.51 -19.69 4.48
C SER A 174 -11.37 -20.61 3.26
N ILE A 175 -10.91 -20.08 2.13
CA ILE A 175 -10.69 -20.85 0.89
C ILE A 175 -9.36 -21.61 0.92
N LEU A 176 -8.27 -20.98 1.36
CA LEU A 176 -6.91 -21.53 1.28
C LEU A 176 -6.40 -22.14 2.60
N GLY A 177 -7.21 -22.06 3.66
CA GLY A 177 -6.83 -22.44 5.02
C GLY A 177 -6.09 -21.35 5.78
N LYS A 178 -6.13 -21.43 7.12
CA LYS A 178 -5.45 -20.49 8.03
C LYS A 178 -3.97 -20.34 7.70
N LYS A 179 -3.43 -19.14 7.91
CA LYS A 179 -2.03 -18.77 7.60
C LYS A 179 -1.71 -18.79 6.10
N SER A 180 -2.70 -18.73 5.21
CA SER A 180 -2.46 -18.50 3.78
C SER A 180 -2.07 -17.04 3.53
N ILE A 181 -2.51 -16.11 4.39
CA ILE A 181 -2.06 -14.72 4.36
C ILE A 181 -0.74 -14.63 5.13
N ILE A 182 0.34 -14.37 4.39
CA ILE A 182 1.69 -14.24 4.93
C ILE A 182 1.88 -12.86 5.59
N GLN A 183 1.37 -11.81 4.94
CA GLN A 183 1.46 -10.44 5.43
C GLN A 183 0.34 -9.58 4.83
N GLN A 184 -0.20 -8.68 5.63
CA GLN A 184 -1.17 -7.66 5.22
C GLN A 184 -0.53 -6.26 5.24
N PHE A 185 -0.87 -5.45 4.25
CA PHE A 185 -0.34 -4.11 4.04
C PHE A 185 -1.47 -3.10 3.87
N GLY A 186 -1.38 -1.98 4.59
CA GLY A 186 -2.36 -0.91 4.63
C GLY A 186 -1.97 0.33 3.83
N ALA A 187 -2.88 1.31 3.86
CA ALA A 187 -2.62 2.69 3.46
C ALA A 187 -2.73 3.60 4.69
N GLY A 188 -1.62 4.20 5.12
CA GLY A 188 -1.58 5.04 6.30
C GLY A 188 -1.68 4.27 7.62
N PRO A 189 -2.15 4.90 8.70
CA PRO A 189 -2.11 4.32 10.04
C PRO A 189 -3.16 3.22 10.23
N CYS A 190 -2.76 2.15 10.92
CA CYS A 190 -3.65 1.05 11.25
C CYS A 190 -4.84 1.50 12.11
N GLN A 191 -6.01 0.88 11.89
CA GLN A 191 -7.27 1.18 12.55
C GLN A 191 -7.77 0.03 13.43
N ALA A 192 -6.93 -0.95 13.75
CA ALA A 192 -7.34 -2.13 14.52
C ALA A 192 -7.93 -1.80 15.89
N CYS A 193 -7.44 -0.72 16.53
CA CYS A 193 -7.90 -0.30 17.86
C CYS A 193 -9.03 0.73 17.82
N TYR A 194 -9.46 1.22 16.65
CA TYR A 194 -10.51 2.24 16.56
C TYR A 194 -11.82 1.75 17.22
N PRO A 195 -12.57 2.58 17.98
CA PRO A 195 -12.37 4.03 18.19
C PRO A 195 -11.32 4.38 19.25
N HIS A 196 -10.77 3.40 19.95
CA HIS A 196 -9.75 3.63 20.97
C HIS A 196 -8.40 4.00 20.34
N HIS A 197 -7.58 4.71 21.11
CA HIS A 197 -6.22 5.01 20.71
C HIS A 197 -5.40 3.71 20.71
N CYS A 198 -4.57 3.54 19.67
CA CYS A 198 -3.50 2.55 19.74
C CYS A 198 -2.61 2.96 20.92
N LEU A 199 -2.11 2.00 21.69
CA LEU A 199 -1.17 2.33 22.75
C LEU A 199 0.08 2.93 22.10
N GLU A 200 0.33 4.17 22.44
CA GLU A 200 1.54 4.87 22.06
C GLU A 200 2.67 4.16 22.81
N HIS A 201 3.66 3.68 22.05
CA HIS A 201 4.81 2.89 22.52
C HIS A 201 4.48 1.44 22.93
N GLY A 202 4.91 0.47 22.11
CA GLY A 202 4.88 -0.95 22.45
C GLY A 202 4.52 -1.89 21.31
N LYS A 203 4.53 -3.20 21.61
CA LYS A 203 4.07 -4.24 20.67
C LYS A 203 2.56 -4.11 20.46
N CYS A 204 2.10 -4.28 19.22
CA CYS A 204 0.68 -4.30 18.89
C CYS A 204 -0.06 -5.37 19.70
N ARG A 205 -1.19 -5.02 20.32
CA ARG A 205 -2.06 -5.98 21.06
C ARG A 205 -2.89 -6.89 20.15
N MET A 206 -3.03 -6.52 18.87
CA MET A 206 -3.75 -7.28 17.84
C MET A 206 -2.87 -7.47 16.60
N PRO A 207 -1.69 -8.10 16.75
CA PRO A 207 -0.70 -8.20 15.69
C PRO A 207 -1.26 -8.86 14.43
N GLU A 208 -2.20 -9.79 14.58
CA GLU A 208 -2.86 -10.48 13.47
C GLU A 208 -3.78 -9.57 12.64
N ARG A 209 -4.35 -8.53 13.24
CA ARG A 209 -5.20 -7.54 12.53
C ARG A 209 -4.43 -6.29 12.11
N GLN A 210 -3.14 -6.20 12.45
CA GLN A 210 -2.34 -5.02 12.17
C GLN A 210 -2.17 -4.82 10.65
N THR A 211 -2.30 -3.57 10.21
CA THR A 211 -2.15 -3.18 8.80
C THR A 211 -1.09 -2.09 8.67
N PRO A 212 0.20 -2.44 8.75
CA PRO A 212 1.27 -1.49 8.52
C PRO A 212 1.18 -0.90 7.12
N ALA A 213 1.43 0.40 6.96
CA ALA A 213 1.39 1.03 5.64
C ALA A 213 2.41 0.38 4.69
N LEU A 214 2.11 0.29 3.39
CA LEU A 214 3.06 -0.20 2.38
C LEU A 214 4.42 0.53 2.49
N GLU A 215 4.42 1.86 2.55
CA GLU A 215 5.64 2.67 2.66
C GLU A 215 6.35 2.46 4.01
N ALA A 216 5.61 2.24 5.09
CA ALA A 216 6.20 1.89 6.38
C ALA A 216 6.85 0.50 6.35
N MET A 217 6.47 -0.37 5.42
CA MET A 217 7.11 -1.66 5.14
C MET A 217 8.18 -1.57 4.04
N GLY A 218 8.56 -0.36 3.62
CA GLY A 218 9.58 -0.11 2.61
C GLY A 218 9.11 -0.33 1.17
N ILE A 219 7.80 -0.48 0.93
CA ILE A 219 7.27 -0.72 -0.40
C ILE A 219 6.95 0.62 -1.11
N PRO A 220 7.61 0.93 -2.25
CA PRO A 220 7.36 2.13 -3.03
C PRO A 220 6.00 2.03 -3.74
N VAL A 221 4.98 2.71 -3.22
CA VAL A 221 3.59 2.59 -3.67
C VAL A 221 3.38 3.09 -5.10
N GLY A 222 4.09 4.15 -5.51
CA GLY A 222 4.07 4.66 -6.87
C GLY A 222 4.61 3.63 -7.85
N GLN A 223 5.72 2.97 -7.52
CA GLN A 223 6.29 1.91 -8.34
C GLN A 223 5.40 0.66 -8.37
N LEU A 224 4.85 0.23 -7.24
CA LEU A 224 3.86 -0.86 -7.18
C LEU A 224 2.68 -0.59 -8.12
N CYS A 225 2.18 0.65 -8.14
CA CYS A 225 1.09 1.04 -9.03
C CYS A 225 1.50 1.07 -10.51
N ARG A 226 2.73 1.53 -10.83
CA ARG A 226 3.26 1.52 -12.19
C ARG A 226 3.45 0.09 -12.71
N ASP A 227 4.02 -0.79 -11.91
CA ASP A 227 4.18 -2.20 -12.27
C ASP A 227 2.81 -2.87 -12.44
N THR A 228 1.85 -2.60 -11.55
CA THR A 228 0.48 -3.12 -11.70
C THR A 228 -0.20 -2.58 -12.97
N ALA A 229 -0.04 -1.29 -13.29
CA ALA A 229 -0.54 -0.69 -14.54
C ALA A 229 0.04 -1.38 -15.76
N TYR A 230 1.36 -1.59 -15.77
CA TYR A 230 2.08 -2.23 -16.86
C TYR A 230 1.65 -3.69 -17.06
N LEU A 231 1.55 -4.47 -15.98
CA LEU A 231 1.19 -5.88 -16.03
C LEU A 231 -0.26 -6.12 -16.44
N THR A 232 -1.18 -5.30 -15.93
CA THR A 232 -2.62 -5.42 -16.22
C THR A 232 -3.02 -4.73 -17.52
N GLY A 233 -2.16 -3.90 -18.09
CA GLY A 233 -2.49 -3.01 -19.22
C GLY A 233 -3.41 -1.84 -18.83
N ASN A 234 -3.73 -1.67 -17.55
CA ASN A 234 -4.66 -0.65 -17.07
C ASN A 234 -3.92 0.55 -16.46
N LYS A 235 -3.72 1.61 -17.25
CA LYS A 235 -3.07 2.86 -16.81
C LYS A 235 -3.78 3.55 -15.64
N ALA A 236 -5.05 3.23 -15.38
CA ALA A 236 -5.77 3.79 -14.25
C ALA A 236 -5.26 3.29 -12.89
N TRP A 237 -4.33 2.33 -12.83
CA TRP A 237 -3.56 2.02 -11.62
C TRP A 237 -2.57 3.11 -11.23
N GLU A 238 -2.01 3.86 -12.18
CA GLU A 238 -0.94 4.82 -11.89
C GLU A 238 -1.41 5.90 -10.91
N ILE A 239 -0.52 6.25 -9.97
CA ILE A 239 -0.73 7.36 -9.04
C ILE A 239 -0.08 8.59 -9.64
N LYS A 240 -0.82 9.71 -9.64
CA LYS A 240 -0.27 11.02 -9.94
C LYS A 240 0.13 11.66 -8.62
N TRP A 241 1.43 11.74 -8.39
CA TRP A 241 1.97 12.42 -7.22
C TRP A 241 1.71 13.93 -7.26
N ILE A 242 1.67 14.54 -6.09
CA ILE A 242 1.49 15.99 -5.92
C ILE A 242 2.66 16.70 -6.60
N LYS A 243 2.37 17.68 -7.46
CA LYS A 243 3.37 18.62 -7.95
C LYS A 243 3.44 19.84 -7.05
N HIS A 244 4.64 20.39 -6.92
CA HIS A 244 4.89 21.62 -6.14
C HIS A 244 4.44 21.49 -4.68
N PHE A 245 4.68 20.31 -4.09
CA PHE A 245 4.32 20.02 -2.72
C PHE A 245 4.92 21.07 -1.78
N GLY A 246 4.05 21.77 -1.04
CA GLY A 246 4.46 22.86 -0.15
C GLY A 246 4.49 24.26 -0.74
N LEU A 247 4.33 24.42 -2.06
CA LEU A 247 4.36 25.72 -2.71
C LEU A 247 2.95 26.33 -2.88
N PRO A 248 2.83 27.64 -3.14
CA PRO A 248 1.56 28.29 -3.45
C PRO A 248 0.84 27.67 -4.65
N ASN A 249 1.59 27.23 -5.67
CA ASN A 249 1.09 26.57 -6.88
C ASN A 249 0.95 25.04 -6.72
N MET A 250 0.88 24.53 -5.49
CA MET A 250 0.60 23.11 -5.23
C MET A 250 -0.68 22.68 -5.95
N THR A 251 -0.59 21.65 -6.78
CA THR A 251 -1.79 21.02 -7.36
C THR A 251 -2.53 20.29 -6.24
N PRO A 252 -3.87 20.44 -6.11
CA PRO A 252 -4.62 19.78 -5.05
C PRO A 252 -4.37 18.26 -5.08
N LYS A 253 -4.18 17.69 -3.89
CA LYS A 253 -3.83 16.29 -3.70
C LYS A 253 -5.02 15.46 -4.19
N LYS A 254 -4.87 14.79 -5.33
CA LYS A 254 -5.71 13.65 -5.70
C LYS A 254 -4.90 12.42 -5.36
N TRP A 255 -5.35 11.63 -4.41
CA TRP A 255 -4.64 10.41 -4.01
C TRP A 255 -5.53 9.19 -4.13
N LYS A 256 -4.88 8.04 -4.24
CA LYS A 256 -5.52 6.73 -4.11
C LYS A 256 -4.91 6.06 -2.90
N VAL A 257 -5.72 5.33 -2.16
CA VAL A 257 -5.20 4.42 -1.14
C VAL A 257 -4.91 3.08 -1.79
N VAL A 258 -3.79 2.47 -1.39
CA VAL A 258 -3.33 1.19 -1.92
C VAL A 258 -3.10 0.25 -0.76
N PHE A 259 -3.64 -0.97 -0.88
CA PHE A 259 -3.51 -2.04 0.10
C PHE A 259 -2.87 -3.25 -0.57
N GLY A 260 -2.30 -4.13 0.24
CA GLY A 260 -1.64 -5.35 -0.23
C GLY A 260 -1.94 -6.54 0.66
N LEU A 261 -2.03 -7.74 0.07
CA LEU A 261 -2.01 -9.02 0.76
C LEU A 261 -0.97 -9.92 0.09
N ALA A 262 0.02 -10.38 0.85
CA ALA A 262 0.94 -11.42 0.41
C ALA A 262 0.30 -12.79 0.72
N VAL A 263 -0.02 -13.57 -0.31
CA VAL A 263 -0.83 -14.78 -0.20
C VAL A 263 -0.04 -16.01 -0.64
N LYS A 264 0.00 -17.03 0.20
CA LYS A 264 0.46 -18.39 -0.12
C LYS A 264 -0.72 -19.20 -0.60
N LEU A 265 -0.59 -19.75 -1.80
CA LEU A 265 -1.55 -20.67 -2.39
C LEU A 265 -1.27 -22.08 -1.85
N LYS A 266 -2.18 -22.62 -1.06
CA LYS A 266 -2.13 -24.01 -0.58
C LYS A 266 -3.09 -24.83 -1.42
N ASN A 267 -2.61 -25.92 -2.01
CA ASN A 267 -3.51 -26.88 -2.64
C ASN A 267 -4.33 -27.56 -1.53
N ASN A 268 -5.62 -27.25 -1.44
CA ASN A 268 -6.58 -27.98 -0.59
C ASN A 268 -6.91 -29.37 -1.18
N LYS A 269 -5.90 -30.09 -1.71
CA LYS A 269 -6.01 -31.53 -1.96
C LYS A 269 -5.74 -32.25 -0.65
N ARG A 270 -6.69 -32.16 0.29
CA ARG A 270 -6.91 -33.09 1.43
C ARG A 270 -8.08 -32.56 2.26
N ILE A 271 -9.29 -32.80 1.76
CA ILE A 271 -10.43 -33.10 2.63
C ILE A 271 -10.94 -34.43 2.08
N HIS A 272 -10.40 -35.52 2.63
CA HIS A 272 -11.04 -36.83 2.62
C HIS A 272 -11.88 -36.90 3.89
#